data_AF-A0A7H8UCW8-F1
#
_entry.id   AF-A0A7H8UCW8-F1
#
_cell.length_a   1.000
_cell.length_b   1.000
_cell.length_c   1.000
_cell.angle_alpha   90.00
_cell.angle_beta   90.00
_cell.angle_gamma   90.00
#
_symmetry.space_group_name_H-M   'P 1'
#
loop_
_entity.id
_entity.type
_entity.pdbx_description
1 polymer ?
#
loop_
_entity_poly.entity_id
_entity_poly.type
_entity_poly.pdbx_seq_one_letter_code
_entity_poly.pdbx_strand_id
1 'polypeptide(L)'
;MISTPIRRYGAAILMLLTMAFSGEVLAKTHTDTTSKKAHVIKTTSSKVSSKQEYSRNSAKSSSLPDLRKYPSGTPRKKAFLRTVMPYIKSQNAAITADRNWLISKQYDSRWSPSERTRLKDIAKRYKVKWNGNTRRVPWNSLLERVDIIPGSMVATMAAAESGWGTSKLARSNNNLFGMKCAKGRCTNAPGKVKGYSQFESVKDSVHAYVVNLNTHPAYSSFRKSRAQLRKADQEVTATVMIHKLKGYSTQGQRYNNYLFSMYQDNQRLIAAHM
;
A
#
# COMPACT_ATOMS: atom_id res chain seq x y z
N MET A 1 37.52 27.76 -4.25
CA MET A 1 36.06 27.72 -4.06
C MET A 1 35.65 26.28 -3.78
N ILE A 2 35.53 25.94 -2.50
CA ILE A 2 35.30 24.58 -2.02
C ILE A 2 33.80 24.29 -2.09
N SER A 3 33.42 23.36 -2.96
CA SER A 3 32.05 22.90 -3.16
C SER A 3 31.63 22.01 -1.99
N THR A 4 30.72 22.49 -1.16
CA THR A 4 30.06 21.70 -0.11
C THR A 4 28.99 20.78 -0.74
N PRO A 5 29.03 19.45 -0.50
CA PRO A 5 27.98 18.57 -1.00
C PRO A 5 26.76 18.64 -0.06
N ILE A 6 25.65 19.12 -0.58
CA ILE A 6 24.35 19.12 0.09
C ILE A 6 23.91 17.66 0.32
N ARG A 7 24.02 17.21 1.57
CA ARG A 7 23.57 15.90 2.05
C ARG A 7 22.04 15.85 1.99
N ARG A 8 21.49 15.25 0.94
CA ARG A 8 20.05 14.99 0.80
C ARG A 8 19.64 13.91 1.81
N TYR A 9 18.99 14.32 2.90
CA TYR A 9 18.28 13.40 3.79
C TYR A 9 17.12 12.77 3.01
N GLY A 10 17.30 11.52 2.57
CA GLY A 10 16.27 10.72 1.94
C GLY A 10 15.11 10.49 2.90
N ALA A 11 13.88 10.52 2.36
CA ALA A 11 12.64 10.16 3.05
C ALA A 11 12.59 8.64 3.29
N ALA A 12 13.52 8.13 4.08
CA ALA A 12 13.61 6.75 4.45
C ALA A 12 12.50 6.40 5.45
N ILE A 13 11.59 5.51 5.06
CA ILE A 13 10.77 4.76 6.02
C ILE A 13 11.73 3.73 6.64
N LEU A 14 12.29 4.08 7.80
CA LEU A 14 13.10 3.18 8.60
C LEU A 14 12.17 2.14 9.24
N MET A 15 12.09 0.94 8.65
CA MET A 15 11.44 -0.21 9.27
C MET A 15 12.48 -1.06 9.99
N LEU A 16 12.37 -1.10 11.32
CA LEU A 16 12.99 -2.13 12.16
C LEU A 16 12.05 -3.34 12.15
N LEU A 17 12.35 -4.33 11.31
CA LEU A 17 11.82 -5.68 11.44
C LEU A 17 12.65 -6.38 12.52
N THR A 18 12.09 -6.55 13.72
CA THR A 18 12.61 -7.52 14.68
C THR A 18 12.28 -8.91 14.13
N MET A 19 13.24 -9.54 13.46
CA MET A 19 13.17 -10.97 13.20
C MET A 19 13.34 -11.68 14.55
N ALA A 20 12.24 -12.14 15.13
CA ALA A 20 12.31 -13.16 16.16
C ALA A 20 12.64 -14.47 15.44
N PHE A 21 13.92 -14.85 15.49
CA PHE A 21 14.37 -16.20 15.20
C PHE A 21 13.66 -17.15 16.17
N SER A 22 12.77 -18.00 15.67
CA SER A 22 12.36 -19.20 16.40
C SER A 22 13.53 -20.17 16.34
N GLY A 23 14.19 -20.39 17.48
CA GLY A 23 15.31 -21.29 17.60
C GLY A 23 14.93 -22.73 17.25
N GLU A 24 15.68 -23.31 16.33
CA GLU A 24 15.78 -24.76 16.20
C GLU A 24 16.66 -25.26 17.36
N VAL A 25 16.02 -25.88 18.34
CA VAL A 25 16.71 -26.67 19.36
C VAL A 25 16.88 -28.07 18.79
N LEU A 26 18.14 -28.46 18.61
CA LEU A 26 18.56 -29.86 18.48
C LEU A 26 18.00 -30.67 19.65
N ALA A 27 17.25 -31.74 19.37
CA ALA A 27 17.01 -32.81 20.33
C ALA A 27 17.23 -34.16 19.66
N LYS A 28 18.16 -34.92 20.26
CA LYS A 28 18.62 -36.24 19.88
C LYS A 28 17.50 -37.28 19.88
N THR A 29 17.63 -38.23 18.97
CA THR A 29 17.02 -39.57 18.97
C THR A 29 17.10 -40.25 20.33
N HIS A 30 16.00 -40.85 20.79
CA HIS A 30 15.96 -42.16 21.46
C HIS A 30 14.51 -42.71 21.52
N THR A 31 14.39 -43.97 21.06
CA THR A 31 13.61 -45.11 21.59
C THR A 31 12.06 -45.12 21.63
N ASP A 32 11.57 -46.17 20.96
CA ASP A 32 10.60 -47.18 21.41
C ASP A 32 9.10 -46.89 21.53
N THR A 33 8.42 -47.56 20.61
CA THR A 33 7.06 -48.07 20.61
C THR A 33 6.67 -48.75 21.93
N THR A 34 5.62 -48.26 22.61
CA THR A 34 4.60 -49.13 23.19
C THR A 34 3.29 -48.41 23.51
N SER A 35 2.21 -49.10 23.16
CA SER A 35 0.79 -48.76 23.30
C SER A 35 0.28 -48.94 24.74
N LYS A 36 -0.55 -48.01 25.24
CA LYS A 36 -1.73 -48.31 26.10
C LYS A 36 -2.88 -47.29 25.93
N LYS A 37 -4.09 -47.84 25.72
CA LYS A 37 -5.46 -47.29 25.82
C LYS A 37 -5.70 -46.55 27.16
N ALA A 38 -6.73 -45.72 27.41
CA ALA A 38 -7.78 -45.00 26.69
C ALA A 38 -8.46 -44.09 27.72
N HIS A 39 -9.05 -42.95 27.34
CA HIS A 39 -10.29 -42.51 27.99
C HIS A 39 -11.10 -41.54 27.11
N VAL A 40 -12.39 -41.85 27.02
CA VAL A 40 -13.43 -41.16 26.27
C VAL A 40 -13.94 -40.00 27.12
N ILE A 41 -13.87 -38.76 26.63
CA ILE A 41 -14.68 -37.65 27.12
C ILE A 41 -15.43 -37.06 25.93
N LYS A 42 -16.75 -37.19 25.98
CA LYS A 42 -17.72 -36.63 25.03
C LYS A 42 -17.46 -35.14 24.84
N THR A 43 -17.13 -34.72 23.62
CA THR A 43 -17.17 -33.31 23.23
C THR A 43 -18.45 -33.06 22.42
N THR A 44 -19.37 -32.33 23.03
CA THR A 44 -20.60 -31.83 22.43
C THR A 44 -20.24 -30.91 21.26
N SER A 45 -20.55 -31.33 20.02
CA SER A 45 -20.29 -30.53 18.83
C SER A 45 -21.37 -29.45 18.67
N SER A 46 -21.10 -28.22 19.07
CA SER A 46 -21.87 -27.06 18.62
C SER A 46 -21.34 -26.60 17.26
N LYS A 47 -21.95 -27.12 16.19
CA LYS A 47 -21.85 -26.51 14.85
C LYS A 47 -22.54 -25.14 14.90
N VAL A 48 -21.76 -24.07 15.05
CA VAL A 48 -22.25 -22.70 14.81
C VAL A 48 -21.72 -22.20 13.47
N SER A 49 -22.67 -21.94 12.58
CA SER A 49 -22.52 -21.49 11.21
C SER A 49 -21.82 -20.12 11.15
N SER A 50 -20.52 -20.14 10.84
CA SER A 50 -19.66 -18.94 10.79
C SER A 50 -19.54 -18.32 9.40
N LYS A 51 -20.30 -18.76 8.40
CA LYS A 51 -20.14 -18.28 7.01
C LYS A 51 -20.85 -16.96 6.68
N GLN A 52 -21.84 -16.54 7.47
CA GLN A 52 -22.76 -15.47 7.05
C GLN A 52 -22.48 -14.10 7.70
N GLU A 53 -21.79 -14.06 8.84
CA GLU A 53 -21.61 -12.83 9.63
C GLU A 53 -20.42 -11.96 9.18
N TYR A 54 -19.43 -12.56 8.50
CA TYR A 54 -18.20 -11.83 8.11
C TYR A 54 -18.29 -11.08 6.76
N SER A 55 -19.41 -11.17 6.05
CA SER A 55 -19.50 -10.73 4.66
C SER A 55 -20.07 -9.32 4.44
N ARG A 56 -20.71 -8.67 5.44
CA ARG A 56 -21.50 -7.45 5.17
C ARG A 56 -20.96 -6.13 5.75
N ASN A 57 -19.97 -6.15 6.64
CA ASN A 57 -19.60 -4.93 7.39
C ASN A 57 -18.33 -4.20 6.90
N SER A 58 -17.58 -4.74 5.93
CA SER A 58 -16.33 -4.10 5.48
C SER A 58 -16.54 -2.86 4.61
N ALA A 59 -17.71 -2.69 3.98
CA ALA A 59 -17.96 -1.57 3.07
C ALA A 59 -18.45 -0.29 3.78
N LYS A 60 -18.88 -0.39 5.06
CA LYS A 60 -19.36 0.75 5.87
C LYS A 60 -18.44 1.15 7.02
N SER A 61 -17.45 0.32 7.38
CA SER A 61 -16.48 0.66 8.43
C SER A 61 -15.32 1.46 7.85
N SER A 62 -15.12 2.68 8.35
CA SER A 62 -13.94 3.50 8.03
C SER A 62 -12.64 2.84 8.51
N SER A 63 -12.67 2.12 9.63
CA SER A 63 -11.48 1.52 10.25
C SER A 63 -11.23 0.07 9.83
N LEU A 64 -9.96 -0.34 9.98
CA LEU A 64 -9.54 -1.72 9.76
C LEU A 64 -10.17 -2.65 10.84
N PRO A 65 -10.89 -3.71 10.46
CA PRO A 65 -11.41 -4.65 11.45
C PRO A 65 -10.25 -5.34 12.19
N ASP A 66 -10.50 -5.85 13.40
CA ASP A 66 -9.46 -6.58 14.13
C ASP A 66 -9.18 -7.94 13.48
N LEU A 67 -8.20 -7.96 12.57
CA LEU A 67 -7.83 -9.13 11.79
C LEU A 67 -7.16 -10.24 12.62
N ARG A 68 -6.86 -9.98 13.89
CA ARG A 68 -6.35 -11.02 14.82
C ARG A 68 -7.42 -12.06 15.17
N LYS A 69 -8.70 -11.73 14.97
CA LYS A 69 -9.83 -12.67 15.12
C LYS A 69 -9.81 -13.81 14.09
N TYR A 70 -9.02 -13.68 13.02
CA TYR A 70 -8.84 -14.73 12.02
C TYR A 70 -7.57 -15.54 12.30
N PRO A 71 -7.59 -16.88 12.10
CA PRO A 71 -6.40 -17.72 12.16
C PRO A 71 -5.28 -17.19 11.24
N SER A 72 -4.03 -17.38 11.67
CA SER A 72 -2.86 -17.00 10.87
C SER A 72 -2.83 -17.72 9.52
N GLY A 73 -2.10 -17.15 8.56
CA GLY A 73 -2.04 -17.68 7.20
C GLY A 73 -3.24 -17.26 6.34
N THR A 74 -3.68 -18.15 5.47
CA THR A 74 -4.65 -17.86 4.39
C THR A 74 -5.96 -17.21 4.86
N PRO A 75 -6.61 -17.64 5.97
CA PRO A 75 -7.85 -17.02 6.43
C PRO A 75 -7.71 -15.52 6.71
N ARG A 76 -6.67 -15.13 7.44
CA ARG A 76 -6.38 -13.72 7.73
C ARG A 76 -5.97 -12.94 6.50
N LYS A 77 -5.13 -13.51 5.63
CA LYS A 77 -4.72 -12.87 4.37
C LYS A 77 -5.94 -12.55 3.48
N LYS A 78 -6.91 -13.47 3.37
CA LYS A 78 -8.19 -13.23 2.67
C LYS A 78 -8.99 -12.10 3.32
N ALA A 79 -9.14 -12.11 4.65
CA ALA A 79 -9.87 -11.07 5.37
C ALA A 79 -9.24 -9.68 5.17
N PHE A 80 -7.90 -9.60 5.22
CA PHE A 80 -7.15 -8.39 4.91
C PHE A 80 -7.44 -7.89 3.49
N LEU A 81 -7.28 -8.75 2.47
CA LEU A 81 -7.47 -8.37 1.07
C LEU A 81 -8.90 -7.92 0.77
N ARG A 82 -9.92 -8.60 1.31
CA ARG A 82 -11.32 -8.16 1.19
C ARG A 82 -11.55 -6.76 1.74
N THR A 83 -10.78 -6.36 2.76
CA THR A 83 -10.89 -5.02 3.35
C THR A 83 -10.19 -3.96 2.52
N VAL A 84 -8.96 -4.23 2.05
CA VAL A 84 -8.12 -3.18 1.43
C VAL A 84 -8.34 -3.04 -0.08
N MET A 85 -8.66 -4.13 -0.78
CA MET A 85 -8.75 -4.13 -2.25
C MET A 85 -9.81 -3.18 -2.81
N PRO A 86 -11.03 -3.06 -2.24
CA PRO A 86 -12.01 -2.11 -2.73
C PRO A 86 -11.49 -0.66 -2.75
N TYR A 87 -10.73 -0.26 -1.72
CA TYR A 87 -10.15 1.08 -1.64
C TYR A 87 -9.01 1.29 -2.64
N ILE A 88 -8.19 0.26 -2.89
CA ILE A 88 -7.16 0.29 -3.92
C ILE A 88 -7.79 0.44 -5.31
N LYS A 89 -8.82 -0.35 -5.63
CA LYS A 89 -9.56 -0.27 -6.90
C LYS A 89 -10.19 1.10 -7.10
N SER A 90 -10.90 1.60 -6.08
CA SER A 90 -11.54 2.92 -6.12
C SER A 90 -10.52 4.04 -6.35
N GLN A 91 -9.36 4.00 -5.68
CA GLN A 91 -8.30 4.98 -5.86
C GLN A 91 -7.70 4.92 -7.27
N ASN A 92 -7.44 3.73 -7.82
CA ASN A 92 -6.94 3.59 -9.19
C ASN A 92 -7.98 4.02 -10.23
N ALA A 93 -9.28 3.73 -10.02
CA ALA A 93 -10.35 4.19 -10.90
C ALA A 93 -10.42 5.73 -10.96
N ALA A 94 -10.30 6.41 -9.82
CA ALA A 94 -10.26 7.86 -9.76
C ALA A 94 -9.04 8.44 -10.52
N ILE A 95 -7.86 7.82 -10.38
CA ILE A 95 -6.66 8.23 -11.10
C ILE A 95 -6.80 8.00 -12.61
N THR A 96 -7.34 6.86 -13.02
CA THR A 96 -7.62 6.56 -14.44
C THR A 96 -8.59 7.57 -15.03
N ALA A 97 -9.64 7.95 -14.30
CA ALA A 97 -10.57 8.99 -14.74
C ALA A 97 -9.91 10.36 -14.91
N ASP A 98 -9.04 10.77 -13.98
CA ASP A 98 -8.22 11.98 -14.13
C ASP A 98 -7.31 11.87 -15.36
N ARG A 99 -6.60 10.74 -15.51
CA ARG A 99 -5.64 10.51 -16.61
C ARG A 99 -6.30 10.53 -17.98
N ASN A 100 -7.40 9.80 -18.15
CA ASN A 100 -8.11 9.72 -19.43
C ASN A 100 -8.66 11.09 -19.82
N TRP A 101 -9.19 11.84 -18.86
CA TRP A 101 -9.62 13.21 -19.10
C TRP A 101 -8.45 14.09 -19.54
N LEU A 102 -7.28 14.01 -18.89
CA LEU A 102 -6.10 14.77 -19.32
C LEU A 102 -5.64 14.42 -20.73
N ILE A 103 -5.61 13.13 -21.07
CA ILE A 103 -5.23 12.67 -22.41
C ILE A 103 -6.20 13.25 -23.46
N SER A 104 -7.51 13.20 -23.19
CA SER A 104 -8.52 13.77 -24.09
C SER A 104 -8.37 15.29 -24.30
N LYS A 105 -7.72 15.99 -23.36
CA LYS A 105 -7.52 17.44 -23.38
C LYS A 105 -6.13 17.88 -23.85
N GLN A 106 -5.24 16.93 -24.13
CA GLN A 106 -3.84 17.25 -24.42
C GLN A 106 -3.66 18.13 -25.66
N TYR A 107 -4.55 17.98 -26.64
CA TYR A 107 -4.51 18.66 -27.93
C TYR A 107 -5.60 19.73 -28.10
N ASP A 108 -6.35 20.02 -27.03
CA ASP A 108 -7.44 21.00 -27.06
C ASP A 108 -6.91 22.44 -27.00
N SER A 109 -7.37 23.28 -27.93
CA SER A 109 -7.07 24.72 -27.97
C SER A 109 -8.11 25.58 -27.24
N ARG A 110 -9.29 25.04 -26.98
CA ARG A 110 -10.42 25.73 -26.34
C ARG A 110 -10.75 25.09 -25.00
N TRP A 111 -11.02 25.94 -24.00
CA TRP A 111 -11.23 25.53 -22.62
C TRP A 111 -12.40 26.28 -22.01
N SER A 112 -13.43 25.56 -21.59
CA SER A 112 -14.51 26.10 -20.76
C SER A 112 -14.01 26.45 -19.36
N PRO A 113 -14.72 27.32 -18.60
CA PRO A 113 -14.36 27.63 -17.22
C PRO A 113 -14.27 26.40 -16.31
N SER A 114 -15.19 25.43 -16.45
CA SER A 114 -15.20 24.20 -15.65
C SER A 114 -13.99 23.30 -15.94
N GLU A 115 -13.56 23.20 -17.20
CA GLU A 115 -12.37 22.45 -17.58
C GLU A 115 -11.09 23.09 -17.04
N ARG A 116 -11.00 24.42 -17.04
CA ARG A 116 -9.85 25.14 -16.44
C ARG A 116 -9.77 24.88 -14.94
N THR A 117 -10.91 24.94 -14.24
CA THR A 117 -10.99 24.62 -12.81
C THR A 117 -10.58 23.17 -12.56
N ARG A 118 -11.12 22.21 -13.33
CA ARG A 118 -10.75 20.80 -13.19
C ARG A 118 -9.25 20.56 -13.43
N LEU A 119 -8.66 21.18 -14.46
CA LEU A 119 -7.22 21.07 -14.72
C LEU A 119 -6.40 21.65 -13.56
N LYS A 120 -6.84 22.79 -12.99
CA LYS A 120 -6.18 23.43 -11.85
C LYS A 120 -6.25 22.54 -10.61
N ASP A 121 -7.38 21.90 -10.37
CA ASP A 121 -7.58 20.99 -9.25
C ASP A 121 -6.71 19.74 -9.38
N ILE A 122 -6.63 19.15 -10.58
CA ILE A 122 -5.72 18.03 -10.85
C ILE A 122 -4.27 18.47 -10.64
N ALA A 123 -3.84 19.59 -11.23
CA ALA A 123 -2.47 20.09 -11.07
C ALA A 123 -2.12 20.30 -9.58
N LYS A 124 -3.04 20.89 -8.80
CA LYS A 124 -2.88 21.08 -7.34
C LYS A 124 -2.79 19.75 -6.61
N ARG A 125 -3.72 18.82 -6.85
CA ARG A 125 -3.78 17.50 -6.20
C ARG A 125 -2.51 16.68 -6.42
N TYR A 126 -1.97 16.73 -7.63
CA TYR A 126 -0.72 16.05 -8.00
C TYR A 126 0.54 16.91 -7.79
N LYS A 127 0.40 18.08 -7.15
CA LYS A 127 1.50 19.00 -6.79
C LYS A 127 2.35 19.44 -8.00
N VAL A 128 1.74 19.60 -9.17
CA VAL A 128 2.41 20.14 -10.35
C VAL A 128 2.27 21.66 -10.36
N LYS A 129 3.39 22.36 -10.47
CA LYS A 129 3.41 23.83 -10.56
C LYS A 129 2.87 24.25 -11.93
N TRP A 130 1.76 24.98 -11.93
CA TRP A 130 1.15 25.54 -13.12
C TRP A 130 0.43 26.84 -12.74
N ASN A 131 0.57 27.87 -13.58
CA ASN A 131 0.05 29.21 -13.32
C ASN A 131 -1.37 29.44 -13.86
N GLY A 132 -2.01 28.42 -14.43
CA GLY A 132 -3.35 28.52 -15.02
C GLY A 132 -3.36 28.89 -16.52
N ASN A 133 -2.20 29.17 -17.14
CA ASN A 133 -2.14 29.42 -18.58
C ASN A 133 -2.32 28.10 -19.36
N THR A 134 -3.50 27.92 -19.96
CA THR A 134 -3.85 26.71 -20.73
C THR A 134 -3.07 26.56 -22.04
N ARG A 135 -2.37 27.60 -22.52
CA ARG A 135 -1.42 27.47 -23.64
C ARG A 135 -0.07 26.88 -23.22
N ARG A 136 0.20 26.79 -21.90
CA ARG A 136 1.47 26.32 -21.33
C ARG A 136 1.21 25.31 -20.21
N VAL A 137 0.40 24.30 -20.49
CA VAL A 137 0.16 23.20 -19.55
C VAL A 137 1.40 22.29 -19.50
N PRO A 138 1.91 21.95 -18.30
CA PRO A 138 3.08 21.08 -18.16
C PRO A 138 2.69 19.60 -18.33
N TRP A 139 2.25 19.22 -19.53
CA TRP A 139 1.69 17.89 -19.85
C TRP A 139 2.57 16.73 -19.40
N ASN A 140 3.87 16.78 -19.70
CA ASN A 140 4.80 15.72 -19.31
C ASN A 140 4.85 15.52 -17.78
N SER A 141 4.87 16.62 -17.01
CA SER A 141 4.87 16.55 -15.55
C SER A 141 3.54 16.07 -14.98
N LEU A 142 2.42 16.46 -15.60
CA LEU A 142 1.10 15.97 -15.21
C LEU A 142 0.98 14.46 -15.46
N LEU A 143 1.23 14.02 -16.69
CA LEU A 143 1.05 12.63 -17.10
C LEU A 143 2.08 11.68 -16.45
N GLU A 144 3.23 12.17 -15.99
CA GLU A 144 4.16 11.39 -15.16
C GLU A 144 3.57 11.12 -13.74
N ARG A 145 2.82 12.07 -13.18
CA ARG A 145 2.27 11.98 -11.81
C ARG A 145 0.88 11.35 -11.74
N VAL A 146 0.05 11.63 -12.75
CA VAL A 146 -1.34 11.15 -12.84
C VAL A 146 -1.35 9.78 -13.50
N ASP A 147 -0.90 8.78 -12.76
CA ASP A 147 -0.92 7.38 -13.21
C ASP A 147 -1.16 6.44 -12.02
N ILE A 148 -1.76 5.30 -12.33
CA ILE A 148 -2.08 4.28 -11.35
C ILE A 148 -0.82 3.66 -10.74
N ILE A 149 -1.00 2.96 -9.64
CA ILE A 149 -0.01 2.05 -9.07
C ILE A 149 -0.61 0.65 -9.15
N PRO A 150 0.14 -0.38 -9.60
CA PRO A 150 -0.41 -1.72 -9.75
C PRO A 150 -1.12 -2.15 -8.46
N GLY A 151 -2.40 -2.57 -8.56
CA GLY A 151 -3.20 -2.85 -7.37
C GLY A 151 -2.58 -3.94 -6.49
N SER A 152 -2.03 -4.98 -7.12
CA SER A 152 -1.30 -6.05 -6.43
C SER A 152 -0.02 -5.58 -5.74
N MET A 153 0.67 -4.57 -6.29
CA MET A 153 1.80 -3.93 -5.64
C MET A 153 1.35 -3.19 -4.38
N VAL A 154 0.30 -2.37 -4.45
CA VAL A 154 -0.22 -1.64 -3.28
C VAL A 154 -0.69 -2.63 -2.20
N ALA A 155 -1.35 -3.71 -2.57
CA ALA A 155 -1.78 -4.76 -1.64
C ALA A 155 -0.61 -5.46 -0.96
N THR A 156 0.43 -5.81 -1.72
CA THR A 156 1.67 -6.41 -1.19
C THR A 156 2.35 -5.48 -0.20
N MET A 157 2.49 -4.20 -0.56
CA MET A 157 3.07 -3.18 0.30
C MET A 157 2.26 -3.03 1.59
N ALA A 158 0.94 -2.88 1.48
CA ALA A 158 0.08 -2.77 2.66
C ALA A 158 0.22 -4.00 3.56
N ALA A 159 0.27 -5.20 2.99
CA ALA A 159 0.41 -6.44 3.74
C ALA A 159 1.78 -6.55 4.44
N ALA A 160 2.87 -6.20 3.75
CA ALA A 160 4.23 -6.23 4.30
C ALA A 160 4.39 -5.26 5.48
N GLU A 161 3.97 -4.01 5.28
CA GLU A 161 4.13 -2.90 6.22
C GLU A 161 3.24 -3.04 7.47
N SER A 162 2.05 -3.63 7.30
CA SER A 162 1.09 -3.77 8.39
C SER A 162 1.08 -5.16 9.06
N GLY A 163 1.89 -6.10 8.57
CA GLY A 163 1.82 -7.51 8.98
C GLY A 163 0.42 -8.09 8.74
N TRP A 164 -0.09 -7.94 7.52
CA TRP A 164 -1.47 -8.30 7.14
C TRP A 164 -2.53 -7.63 8.02
N GLY A 165 -2.29 -6.37 8.38
CA GLY A 165 -3.19 -5.50 9.15
C GLY A 165 -3.20 -5.73 10.66
N THR A 166 -2.30 -6.58 11.18
CA THR A 166 -2.26 -6.91 12.62
C THR A 166 -1.40 -5.96 13.45
N SER A 167 -0.51 -5.20 12.82
CA SER A 167 0.40 -4.30 13.52
C SER A 167 -0.37 -3.29 14.38
N LYS A 168 0.22 -2.89 15.51
CA LYS A 168 -0.38 -1.88 16.40
C LYS A 168 -0.68 -0.61 15.61
N LEU A 169 0.26 -0.16 14.77
CA LEU A 169 0.12 1.04 13.95
C LEU A 169 -1.06 0.95 12.97
N ALA A 170 -1.23 -0.17 12.28
CA ALA A 170 -2.34 -0.37 11.34
C ALA A 170 -3.70 -0.30 12.05
N ARG A 171 -3.80 -0.93 13.23
CA ARG A 171 -5.05 -0.97 14.01
C ARG A 171 -5.35 0.35 14.71
N SER A 172 -4.36 0.98 15.33
CA SER A 172 -4.60 2.19 16.12
C SER A 172 -4.68 3.43 15.24
N ASN A 173 -3.83 3.57 14.22
CA ASN A 173 -3.71 4.79 13.43
C ASN A 173 -4.39 4.68 12.05
N ASN A 174 -5.02 3.55 11.73
CA ASN A 174 -5.43 3.20 10.35
C ASN A 174 -4.27 3.36 9.35
N ASN A 175 -3.02 3.14 9.77
CA ASN A 175 -1.85 3.43 8.94
C ASN A 175 -1.21 2.13 8.46
N LEU A 176 -1.59 1.72 7.25
CA LEU A 176 -1.17 0.45 6.66
C LEU A 176 0.27 0.45 6.14
N PHE A 177 0.86 1.64 5.91
CA PHE A 177 2.10 1.79 5.13
C PHE A 177 3.25 2.42 5.93
N GLY A 178 3.16 2.42 7.26
CA GLY A 178 4.24 2.96 8.09
C GLY A 178 4.50 4.46 7.90
N MET A 179 3.51 5.23 7.41
CA MET A 179 3.74 6.63 7.02
C MET A 179 4.01 7.51 8.24
N LYS A 180 5.24 8.01 8.36
CA LYS A 180 5.61 8.99 9.38
C LYS A 180 4.89 10.32 9.15
N CYS A 181 4.57 11.03 10.22
CA CYS A 181 4.08 12.39 10.08
C CYS A 181 5.23 13.34 9.69
N ALA A 182 4.89 14.44 9.02
CA ALA A 182 5.85 15.53 8.85
C ALA A 182 6.20 16.13 10.22
N LYS A 183 7.43 16.64 10.37
CA LYS A 183 7.89 17.26 11.63
C LYS A 183 6.86 18.26 12.16
N GLY A 184 6.44 18.08 13.41
CA GLY A 184 5.48 18.94 14.10
C GLY A 184 3.99 18.74 13.75
N ARG A 185 3.63 17.74 12.94
CA ARG A 185 2.24 17.52 12.47
C ARG A 185 1.59 16.22 12.94
N CYS A 186 2.20 15.51 13.89
CA CYS A 186 1.57 14.33 14.50
C CYS A 186 0.51 14.78 15.53
N THR A 187 -0.74 14.36 15.36
CA THR A 187 -1.73 14.39 16.43
C THR A 187 -1.43 13.25 17.40
N ASN A 188 -0.92 13.58 18.59
CA ASN A 188 -0.63 12.60 19.64
C ASN A 188 -1.91 12.26 20.42
N ALA A 189 -2.88 11.63 19.74
CA ALA A 189 -4.08 11.18 20.42
C ALA A 189 -3.79 9.93 21.29
N PRO A 190 -4.46 9.76 22.44
CA PRO A 190 -4.33 8.57 23.28
C PRO A 190 -4.53 7.27 22.49
N GLY A 191 -3.73 6.25 22.80
CA GLY A 191 -3.78 4.94 22.14
C GLY A 191 -3.17 4.88 20.73
N LYS A 192 -2.74 6.00 20.14
CA LYS A 192 -2.06 6.04 18.84
C LYS A 192 -0.55 5.83 18.96
N VAL A 193 0.06 5.26 17.92
CA VAL A 193 1.52 5.13 17.84
C VAL A 193 2.11 6.50 17.48
N LYS A 194 2.96 7.04 18.37
CA LYS A 194 3.61 8.35 18.21
C LYS A 194 4.59 8.36 17.04
N GLY A 195 4.74 9.51 16.39
CA GLY A 195 5.67 9.70 15.26
C GLY A 195 5.13 9.23 13.89
N TYR A 196 3.93 8.64 13.87
CA TYR A 196 3.27 8.19 12.65
C TYR A 196 1.99 8.98 12.37
N SER A 197 1.68 9.10 11.08
CA SER A 197 0.41 9.68 10.63
C SER A 197 -0.77 8.85 11.14
N GLN A 198 -1.87 9.54 11.45
CA GLN A 198 -3.17 8.96 11.74
C GLN A 198 -4.10 9.24 10.56
N PHE A 199 -4.86 8.23 10.17
CA PHE A 199 -5.88 8.34 9.13
C PHE A 199 -7.26 8.08 9.73
N GLU A 200 -8.27 8.79 9.23
CA GLU A 200 -9.66 8.58 9.62
C GLU A 200 -10.15 7.20 9.19
N SER A 201 -9.67 6.75 8.02
CA SER A 201 -10.05 5.46 7.46
C SER A 201 -8.91 4.71 6.76
N VAL A 202 -9.14 3.41 6.49
CA VAL A 202 -8.28 2.59 5.62
C VAL A 202 -8.20 3.20 4.21
N LYS A 203 -9.32 3.75 3.71
CA LYS A 203 -9.38 4.48 2.44
C LYS A 203 -8.38 5.63 2.41
N ASP A 204 -8.33 6.43 3.47
CA ASP A 204 -7.41 7.58 3.55
C ASP A 204 -5.95 7.16 3.63
N SER A 205 -5.68 6.02 4.27
CA SER A 205 -4.32 5.43 4.28
C SER A 205 -3.87 5.03 2.88
N VAL A 206 -4.72 4.32 2.14
CA VAL A 206 -4.45 3.93 0.74
C VAL A 206 -4.29 5.17 -0.14
N HIS A 207 -5.19 6.15 0.01
CA HIS A 207 -5.10 7.42 -0.70
C HIS A 207 -3.77 8.14 -0.45
N ALA A 208 -3.39 8.31 0.82
CA ALA A 208 -2.16 9.00 1.20
C ALA A 208 -0.92 8.29 0.65
N TYR A 209 -0.88 6.95 0.69
CA TYR A 209 0.21 6.16 0.12
C TYR A 209 0.34 6.37 -1.40
N VAL A 210 -0.76 6.28 -2.13
CA VAL A 210 -0.76 6.45 -3.58
C VAL A 210 -0.37 7.88 -3.97
N VAL A 211 -0.90 8.90 -3.27
CA VAL A 211 -0.51 10.30 -3.46
C VAL A 211 0.97 10.50 -3.16
N ASN A 212 1.51 9.85 -2.13
CA ASN A 212 2.93 9.95 -1.80
C ASN A 212 3.81 9.46 -2.96
N LEU A 213 3.55 8.27 -3.50
CA LEU A 213 4.28 7.74 -4.67
C LEU A 213 4.09 8.62 -5.93
N ASN A 214 2.89 9.15 -6.13
CA ASN A 214 2.56 9.98 -7.28
C ASN A 214 3.10 11.42 -7.20
N THR A 215 3.48 11.93 -6.02
CA THR A 215 3.83 13.35 -5.87
C THR A 215 5.15 13.64 -5.17
N HIS A 216 5.63 12.76 -4.31
CA HIS A 216 6.83 13.05 -3.52
C HIS A 216 8.10 13.02 -4.39
N PRO A 217 9.05 13.96 -4.23
CA PRO A 217 10.26 14.03 -5.05
C PRO A 217 11.12 12.77 -5.03
N ALA A 218 11.20 12.09 -3.88
CA ALA A 218 11.96 10.85 -3.72
C ALA A 218 11.54 9.73 -4.69
N TYR A 219 10.28 9.73 -5.13
CA TYR A 219 9.74 8.70 -6.04
C TYR A 219 9.70 9.15 -7.50
N SER A 220 10.46 10.18 -7.88
CA SER A 220 10.55 10.63 -9.28
C SER A 220 11.03 9.52 -10.22
N SER A 221 12.03 8.72 -9.84
CA SER A 221 12.50 7.60 -10.66
C SER A 221 11.44 6.51 -10.85
N PHE A 222 10.64 6.25 -9.81
CA PHE A 222 9.51 5.32 -9.88
C PHE A 222 8.49 5.80 -10.93
N ARG A 223 8.12 7.07 -10.89
CA ARG A 223 7.16 7.64 -11.86
C ARG A 223 7.69 7.68 -13.28
N LYS A 224 8.97 8.04 -13.46
CA LYS A 224 9.64 7.98 -14.77
C LYS A 224 9.64 6.56 -15.35
N SER A 225 9.86 5.55 -14.51
CA SER A 225 9.79 4.14 -14.94
C SER A 225 8.39 3.79 -15.44
N ARG A 226 7.31 4.20 -14.74
CA ARG A 226 5.93 4.00 -15.25
C ARG A 226 5.71 4.73 -16.57
N ALA A 227 6.14 5.98 -16.68
CA ALA A 227 5.98 6.76 -17.90
C ALA A 227 6.73 6.12 -19.09
N GLN A 228 7.88 5.50 -18.86
CA GLN A 228 8.61 4.74 -19.88
C GLN A 228 7.83 3.50 -20.34
N LEU A 229 7.27 2.72 -19.40
CA LEU A 229 6.42 1.57 -19.75
C LEU A 229 5.23 2.01 -20.61
N ARG A 230 4.54 3.09 -20.23
CA ARG A 230 3.44 3.66 -21.01
C ARG A 230 3.85 4.06 -22.43
N LYS A 231 5.04 4.66 -22.60
CA LYS A 231 5.55 5.05 -23.91
C LYS A 231 5.92 3.85 -24.79
N ALA A 232 6.31 2.75 -24.16
CA ALA A 232 6.62 1.49 -24.83
C ALA A 232 5.40 0.58 -24.99
N ASP A 233 4.19 1.08 -24.67
CA ASP A 233 2.94 0.31 -24.64
C ASP A 233 3.02 -0.98 -23.78
N GLN A 234 3.84 -0.92 -22.72
CA GLN A 234 4.01 -2.00 -21.77
C GLN A 234 3.11 -1.81 -20.56
N GLU A 235 2.55 -2.92 -20.06
CA GLU A 235 1.74 -2.90 -18.86
C GLU A 235 2.54 -2.48 -17.62
N VAL A 236 1.94 -1.61 -16.81
CA VAL A 236 2.46 -1.22 -15.51
C VAL A 236 2.05 -2.29 -14.49
N THR A 237 2.85 -3.35 -14.37
CA THR A 237 2.57 -4.50 -13.48
C THR A 237 3.34 -4.43 -12.16
N ALA A 238 2.90 -5.17 -11.13
CA ALA A 238 3.61 -5.24 -9.86
C ALA A 238 5.01 -5.87 -9.99
N THR A 239 5.13 -6.92 -10.82
CA THR A 239 6.39 -7.60 -11.13
C THR A 239 7.48 -6.62 -11.56
N VAL A 240 7.13 -5.70 -12.47
CA VAL A 240 8.07 -4.70 -12.97
C VAL A 240 8.29 -3.57 -11.95
N MET A 241 7.23 -3.10 -11.30
CA MET A 241 7.27 -1.86 -10.52
C MET A 241 7.88 -2.00 -9.11
N ILE A 242 7.82 -3.17 -8.48
CA ILE A 242 8.40 -3.40 -7.14
C ILE A 242 9.90 -3.08 -7.14
N HIS A 243 10.64 -3.52 -8.15
CA HIS A 243 12.08 -3.24 -8.27
C HIS A 243 12.41 -1.78 -8.62
N LYS A 244 11.40 -0.94 -8.91
CA LYS A 244 11.59 0.49 -9.20
C LYS A 244 11.36 1.39 -7.98
N LEU A 245 11.09 0.83 -6.80
CA LEU A 245 10.91 1.54 -5.52
C LEU A 245 12.23 2.03 -4.88
N LYS A 246 13.11 2.64 -5.67
CA LYS A 246 14.35 3.21 -5.14
C LYS A 246 14.04 4.29 -4.10
N GLY A 247 14.72 4.22 -2.95
CA GLY A 247 14.62 5.22 -1.88
C GLY A 247 13.40 5.06 -0.97
N TYR A 248 12.57 4.03 -1.17
CA TYR A 248 11.45 3.74 -0.28
C TYR A 248 11.91 3.21 1.08
N SER A 249 12.85 2.26 1.08
CA SER A 249 13.44 1.64 2.28
C SER A 249 14.95 1.88 2.34
N THR A 250 15.50 2.02 3.55
CA THR A 250 16.95 2.08 3.79
C THR A 250 17.66 0.79 3.39
N GLN A 251 16.96 -0.34 3.39
CA GLN A 251 17.48 -1.63 2.96
C GLN A 251 17.58 -1.75 1.42
N GLY A 252 17.06 -0.78 0.67
CA GLY A 252 17.18 -0.71 -0.78
C GLY A 252 16.74 -1.99 -1.48
N GLN A 253 17.64 -2.57 -2.29
CA GLN A 253 17.34 -3.75 -3.10
C GLN A 253 16.90 -4.96 -2.27
N ARG A 254 17.45 -5.15 -1.06
CA ARG A 254 17.07 -6.26 -0.18
C ARG A 254 15.58 -6.20 0.16
N TYR A 255 15.07 -5.00 0.44
CA TYR A 255 13.64 -4.80 0.69
C TYR A 255 12.80 -5.03 -0.56
N ASN A 256 13.25 -4.56 -1.72
CA ASN A 256 12.53 -4.80 -2.98
C ASN A 256 12.44 -6.29 -3.31
N ASN A 257 13.50 -7.07 -3.06
CA ASN A 257 13.51 -8.52 -3.24
C ASN A 257 12.56 -9.22 -2.26
N TYR A 258 12.53 -8.77 -0.99
CA TYR A 258 11.57 -9.27 0.00
C TYR A 258 10.11 -9.02 -0.45
N LEU A 259 9.80 -7.80 -0.90
CA LEU A 259 8.48 -7.47 -1.43
C LEU A 259 8.12 -8.30 -2.66
N PHE A 260 9.09 -8.54 -3.54
CA PHE A 260 8.87 -9.33 -4.74
C PHE A 260 8.55 -10.80 -4.40
N SER A 261 9.33 -11.42 -3.50
CA SER A 261 9.04 -12.77 -2.99
C SER A 261 7.67 -12.84 -2.31
N MET A 262 7.35 -11.87 -1.45
CA MET A 262 6.03 -11.79 -0.82
C MET A 262 4.90 -11.67 -1.85
N TYR A 263 5.09 -10.89 -2.92
CA TYR A 263 4.13 -10.79 -4.00
C TYR A 263 3.96 -12.13 -4.72
N GLN A 264 5.06 -12.81 -5.08
CA GLN A 264 5.04 -14.11 -5.77
C GLN A 264 4.31 -15.18 -4.95
N ASP A 265 4.65 -15.31 -3.66
CA ASP A 265 4.04 -16.30 -2.76
C ASP A 265 2.53 -16.10 -2.57
N ASN A 266 2.04 -14.88 -2.81
CA ASN A 266 0.65 -14.51 -2.60
C ASN A 266 -0.06 -14.10 -3.90
N GLN A 267 0.56 -14.30 -5.07
CA GLN A 267 0.05 -13.76 -6.35
C GLN A 267 -1.36 -14.25 -6.66
N ARG A 268 -1.60 -15.58 -6.57
CA ARG A 268 -2.93 -16.17 -6.79
C ARG A 268 -3.97 -15.63 -5.82
N LEU A 269 -3.56 -15.46 -4.56
CA LEU A 269 -4.43 -14.96 -3.50
C LEU A 269 -4.82 -13.50 -3.73
N ILE A 270 -3.87 -12.66 -4.12
CA ILE A 270 -4.09 -11.25 -4.43
C ILE A 270 -4.94 -11.11 -5.69
N ALA A 271 -4.64 -11.87 -6.75
CA ALA A 271 -5.38 -11.86 -8.01
C ALA A 271 -6.86 -12.21 -7.82
N ALA A 272 -7.18 -13.15 -6.93
CA ALA A 272 -8.57 -13.52 -6.60
C ALA A 272 -9.38 -12.40 -5.91
N HIS A 273 -8.76 -11.28 -5.52
CA HIS A 273 -9.42 -10.11 -4.93
C HIS A 273 -9.24 -8.84 -5.77
N MET A 274 -8.62 -8.95 -6.95
CA MET A 274 -8.51 -7.87 -7.94
C MET A 274 -9.78 -7.66 -8.75
#